data_AF-A0A817DA12-F1
#
_entry.id   AF-A0A817DA12-F1
#
_cell.length_a   1.000
_cell.length_b   1.000
_cell.length_c   1.000
_cell.angle_alpha   90.00
_cell.angle_beta   90.00
_cell.angle_gamma   90.00
#
_symmetry.space_group_name_H-M   'P 1'
#
loop_
_entity.id
_entity.type
_entity.pdbx_description
1 polymer ?
#
loop_
_entity_poly.entity_id
_entity_poly.type
_entity_poly.pdbx_seq_one_letter_code
_entity_poly.pdbx_strand_id
1 'polypeptide(L)'
;MPFLKKKEVEANDPEANTAKEFAGNQISTSKYNLITFLPKNLFEQFRRLANAYFLFLLCLQLIPQISSLAPVTTILPLVFVLSLTAIKDASDDIARHRSDNQVNNRETKTVVENELVTRKWKDIKVGDMVRLENNEFVTADIVLISTSEPNSLCYIETAEFDGETNLKARQALEETCALEDHIDQLSNFDVGIEYESPNNNLERFEGNLTWKGKTLPLKNDNVLLHGTRLRNT
;
A
#
# COMPACT_ATOMS: atom_id res chain seq x y z
N MET A 1 16.23 25.32 8.21
CA MET A 1 15.06 24.61 7.67
C MET A 1 15.59 23.56 6.71
N PRO A 2 15.43 22.26 6.99
CA PRO A 2 15.86 21.24 6.04
C PRO A 2 15.00 21.40 4.78
N PHE A 3 15.65 21.54 3.63
CA PHE A 3 14.99 21.52 2.33
C PHE A 3 14.25 20.18 2.22
N LEU A 4 12.93 20.19 2.35
CA LEU A 4 12.13 19.00 2.05
C LEU A 4 12.45 18.60 0.62
N LYS A 5 13.03 17.40 0.46
CA LYS A 5 13.40 16.87 -0.85
C LYS A 5 12.09 16.63 -1.61
N LYS A 6 11.79 17.54 -2.52
CA LYS A 6 10.64 17.41 -3.40
C LYS A 6 10.89 16.26 -4.37
N LYS A 7 9.84 15.50 -4.65
CA LYS A 7 9.87 14.42 -5.64
C LYS A 7 9.27 14.93 -6.93
N GLU A 8 9.71 14.36 -8.04
CA GLU A 8 9.24 14.70 -9.37
C GLU A 8 8.84 13.42 -10.08
N VAL A 9 7.71 13.41 -10.78
CA VAL A 9 7.26 12.29 -11.61
C VAL A 9 6.83 12.83 -12.96
N GLU A 10 7.20 12.12 -14.03
CA GLU A 10 6.74 12.43 -15.38
C GLU A 10 5.60 11.46 -15.76
N ALA A 11 4.49 11.96 -16.28
CA ALA A 11 3.38 11.12 -16.73
C ALA A 11 3.77 10.34 -17.99
N ASN A 12 3.43 9.06 -18.06
CA ASN A 12 3.67 8.17 -19.22
C ASN A 12 5.14 8.07 -19.68
N ASP A 13 6.12 8.41 -18.84
CA ASP A 13 7.56 8.22 -19.12
C ASP A 13 8.21 7.23 -18.13
N PRO A 14 8.20 5.92 -18.44
CA PRO A 14 8.83 4.91 -17.61
C PRO A 14 10.35 5.08 -17.50
N GLU A 15 11.02 5.60 -18.53
CA GLU A 15 12.48 5.73 -18.55
C GLU A 15 12.93 6.82 -17.58
N ALA A 16 12.29 7.99 -17.66
CA ALA A 16 12.54 9.11 -16.74
C ALA A 16 12.23 8.75 -15.28
N ASN A 17 11.18 7.94 -15.04
CA ASN A 17 10.80 7.53 -13.70
C ASN A 17 11.62 6.37 -13.14
N THR A 18 12.21 5.51 -13.98
CA THR A 18 13.04 4.39 -13.52
C THR A 18 14.29 4.88 -12.79
N ALA A 19 14.90 5.98 -13.25
CA ALA A 19 16.06 6.59 -12.60
C ALA A 19 15.77 7.12 -11.18
N LYS A 20 14.49 7.25 -10.79
CA LYS A 20 14.05 7.85 -9.52
C LYS A 20 13.79 6.82 -8.40
N GLU A 21 13.96 5.52 -8.69
CA GLU A 21 13.86 4.40 -7.73
C GLU A 21 12.58 4.40 -6.87
N PHE A 22 11.42 4.57 -7.51
CA PHE A 22 10.13 4.45 -6.82
C PHE A 22 9.88 3.03 -6.29
N ALA A 23 9.20 2.94 -5.14
CA ALA A 23 8.71 1.65 -4.63
C ALA A 23 7.64 1.09 -5.58
N GLY A 24 7.58 -0.24 -5.69
CA GLY A 24 6.51 -0.92 -6.42
C GLY A 24 5.18 -0.87 -5.68
N ASN A 25 4.08 -1.13 -6.41
CA ASN A 25 2.72 -1.10 -5.86
C ASN A 25 2.28 -2.44 -5.21
N GLN A 26 3.23 -3.31 -4.86
CA GLN A 26 2.94 -4.59 -4.22
C GLN A 26 2.78 -4.39 -2.70
N ILE A 27 1.65 -4.85 -2.16
CA ILE A 27 1.38 -4.87 -0.72
C ILE A 27 1.81 -6.22 -0.13
N SER A 28 2.49 -6.19 1.01
CA SER A 28 2.85 -7.38 1.80
C SER A 28 2.62 -7.10 3.28
N THR A 29 1.60 -7.73 3.84
CA THR A 29 1.27 -7.69 5.27
C THR A 29 1.70 -8.96 6.01
N SER A 30 1.99 -10.03 5.27
CA SER A 30 2.56 -11.26 5.80
C SER A 30 3.96 -11.05 6.39
N LYS A 31 4.22 -11.73 7.51
CA LYS A 31 5.48 -11.59 8.27
C LYS A 31 6.49 -12.66 7.93
N TYR A 32 6.00 -13.83 7.52
CA TYR A 32 6.81 -15.02 7.36
C TYR A 32 6.78 -15.52 5.92
N ASN A 33 7.90 -16.10 5.49
CA ASN A 33 7.94 -17.04 4.38
C ASN A 33 8.21 -18.44 4.94
N LEU A 34 8.11 -19.47 4.08
CA LEU A 34 8.20 -20.87 4.51
C LEU A 34 9.48 -21.18 5.33
N ILE A 35 10.60 -20.52 5.00
CA ILE A 35 11.90 -20.75 5.65
C ILE A 35 12.06 -19.89 6.91
N THR A 36 11.59 -18.65 6.87
CA THR A 36 11.74 -17.68 7.96
C THR A 36 10.70 -17.84 9.06
N PHE A 37 9.62 -18.60 8.82
CA PHE A 37 8.57 -18.85 9.79
C PHE A 37 9.14 -19.36 11.11
N LEU A 38 9.79 -20.52 11.11
CA LEU A 38 10.26 -21.15 12.35
C LEU A 38 11.27 -20.29 13.14
N PRO A 39 12.36 -19.77 12.54
CA PRO A 39 13.34 -18.99 13.30
C PRO A 39 12.78 -17.65 13.80
N LYS A 40 12.01 -16.92 12.98
CA LYS A 40 11.43 -15.63 13.41
C LYS A 40 10.33 -15.84 14.45
N ASN A 41 9.44 -16.81 14.22
CA ASN A 41 8.34 -17.10 15.13
C ASN A 41 8.87 -17.53 16.50
N LEU A 42 9.84 -18.45 16.57
CA LEU A 42 10.46 -18.85 17.85
C LEU A 42 11.15 -17.67 18.54
N PHE A 43 11.87 -16.84 17.78
CA PHE A 43 12.50 -15.63 18.34
C PHE A 43 11.47 -14.69 18.96
N GLU A 44 10.35 -14.42 18.28
CA GLU A 44 9.24 -13.62 18.82
C GLU A 44 8.60 -14.27 20.05
N GLN A 45 8.42 -15.58 20.05
CA GLN A 45 7.86 -16.30 21.19
C GLN A 45 8.78 -16.24 22.42
N PHE A 46 10.11 -16.35 22.27
CA PHE A 46 11.07 -16.26 23.38
C PHE A 46 11.36 -14.83 23.86
N ARG A 47 10.96 -13.80 23.11
CA ARG A 47 10.95 -12.42 23.63
C ARG A 47 9.91 -12.20 24.74
N ARG A 48 8.97 -13.13 24.93
CA ARG A 48 8.04 -13.11 26.06
C ARG A 48 8.73 -13.63 27.31
N LEU A 49 8.73 -12.82 28.38
CA LEU A 49 9.42 -13.14 29.64
C LEU A 49 9.05 -14.52 30.21
N ALA A 50 7.78 -14.93 30.11
CA ALA A 50 7.34 -16.25 30.57
C ALA A 50 8.03 -17.40 29.81
N ASN A 51 8.11 -17.32 28.48
CA ASN A 51 8.74 -18.35 27.65
C ASN A 51 10.26 -18.39 27.87
N ALA A 52 10.90 -17.22 28.02
CA ALA A 52 12.32 -17.14 28.38
C ALA A 52 12.60 -17.72 29.77
N TYR A 53 11.72 -17.47 30.74
CA TYR A 53 11.81 -18.03 32.09
C TYR A 53 11.75 -19.57 32.06
N PHE A 54 10.77 -20.16 31.35
CA PHE A 54 10.68 -21.61 31.23
C PHE A 54 11.87 -22.23 30.48
N LEU A 55 12.42 -21.54 29.48
CA LEU A 55 13.65 -21.96 28.81
C LEU A 55 14.85 -21.97 29.76
N PHE A 56 15.00 -20.92 30.57
CA PHE A 56 16.07 -20.85 31.56
C PHE A 56 15.93 -21.94 32.64
N LEU A 57 14.71 -22.17 33.15
CA LEU A 57 14.43 -23.27 34.06
C LEU A 57 14.78 -24.62 33.44
N LEU A 58 14.42 -24.83 32.17
CA LEU A 58 14.77 -26.05 31.46
C LEU A 58 16.29 -26.24 31.38
N CYS A 59 17.06 -25.19 31.07
CA CYS A 59 18.52 -25.26 31.07
C CYS A 59 19.10 -25.66 32.43
N LEU A 60 18.56 -25.14 33.54
CA LEU A 60 18.98 -25.52 34.89
C LEU A 60 18.61 -26.98 35.21
N GLN A 61 17.44 -27.45 34.76
CA GLN A 61 16.97 -28.82 34.98
C GLN A 61 17.78 -29.87 34.21
N LEU A 62 18.47 -29.48 33.14
CA LEU A 62 19.38 -30.37 32.40
C LEU A 62 20.68 -30.67 33.16
N ILE A 63 20.95 -29.99 34.28
CA ILE A 63 22.11 -30.25 35.15
C ILE A 63 21.67 -31.18 36.28
N PRO A 64 22.02 -32.48 36.25
CA PRO A 64 21.48 -33.48 37.18
C PRO A 64 21.82 -33.20 38.65
N GLN A 65 22.87 -32.43 38.92
CA GLN A 65 23.30 -32.06 40.27
C GLN A 65 22.44 -30.95 40.90
N ILE A 66 21.68 -30.18 40.09
CA ILE A 66 20.93 -29.00 40.53
C ILE A 66 19.43 -29.32 40.65
N SER A 67 18.90 -30.22 39.80
CA SER A 67 17.46 -30.51 39.74
C SER A 67 17.12 -31.94 40.17
N SER A 68 16.13 -32.06 41.06
CA SER A 68 15.48 -33.32 41.41
C SER A 68 14.25 -33.64 40.55
N LEU A 69 13.82 -32.69 39.70
CA LEU A 69 12.66 -32.80 38.81
C LEU A 69 13.06 -33.33 37.44
N ALA A 70 12.25 -34.23 36.89
CA ALA A 70 12.42 -34.71 35.53
C ALA A 70 12.18 -33.57 34.50
N PRO A 71 13.11 -33.31 33.57
CA PRO A 71 12.98 -32.23 32.57
C PRO A 71 11.69 -32.30 31.74
N VAL A 72 11.13 -33.49 31.57
CA VAL A 72 9.87 -33.74 30.85
C VAL A 72 8.72 -32.88 31.38
N THR A 73 8.70 -32.61 32.70
CA THR A 73 7.63 -31.81 33.34
C THR A 73 7.63 -30.34 32.89
N THR A 74 8.76 -29.85 32.38
CA THR A 74 8.91 -28.47 31.88
C THR A 74 8.94 -28.43 30.34
N ILE A 75 9.59 -29.40 29.69
CA ILE A 75 9.62 -29.51 28.23
C ILE A 75 8.21 -29.66 27.67
N LEU A 76 7.40 -30.55 28.25
CA LEU A 76 6.10 -30.89 27.67
C LEU A 76 5.13 -29.69 27.62
N PRO A 77 4.90 -28.94 28.72
CA PRO A 77 4.06 -27.74 28.67
C PRO A 77 4.64 -26.64 27.78
N LEU A 78 5.96 -26.44 27.79
CA LEU A 78 6.61 -25.41 26.98
C LEU A 78 6.43 -25.70 25.48
N VAL A 79 6.74 -26.92 25.04
CA VAL A 79 6.55 -27.33 23.64
C VAL A 79 5.08 -27.22 23.25
N PHE A 80 4.15 -27.63 24.12
CA PHE A 80 2.72 -27.53 23.85
C PHE A 80 2.26 -26.08 23.61
N VAL A 81 2.61 -25.15 24.52
CA VAL A 81 2.24 -23.73 24.39
C VAL A 81 2.90 -23.08 23.18
N LEU A 82 4.18 -23.38 22.93
CA LEU A 82 4.90 -22.84 21.77
C LEU A 82 4.29 -23.36 20.45
N SER A 83 3.89 -24.63 20.42
CA SER A 83 3.26 -25.26 19.25
C SER A 83 1.88 -24.67 18.96
N LEU A 84 1.03 -24.51 19.97
CA LEU A 84 -0.28 -23.88 19.80
C LEU A 84 -0.17 -22.45 19.27
N THR A 85 0.79 -21.68 19.80
CA THR A 85 1.03 -20.30 19.35
C THR A 85 1.54 -20.28 17.92
N ALA A 86 2.49 -21.16 17.57
CA ALA A 86 3.00 -21.28 16.21
C ALA A 86 1.90 -21.66 15.21
N ILE A 87 1.01 -22.60 15.56
CA ILE A 87 -0.11 -22.99 14.69
C ILE A 87 -1.05 -21.81 14.43
N LYS A 88 -1.40 -21.05 15.49
CA LYS A 88 -2.20 -19.84 15.35
C LYS A 88 -1.52 -18.83 14.43
N ASP A 89 -0.26 -18.50 14.71
CA ASP A 89 0.48 -17.50 13.93
C ASP A 89 0.64 -17.92 12.47
N ALA A 90 0.82 -19.21 12.19
CA ALA A 90 0.85 -19.75 10.84
C ALA A 90 -0.51 -19.58 10.13
N SER A 91 -1.62 -19.88 10.81
CA SER A 91 -2.97 -19.70 10.26
C SER A 91 -3.24 -18.24 9.92
N ASP A 92 -2.93 -17.33 10.85
CA ASP A 92 -3.10 -15.88 10.67
C ASP A 92 -2.24 -15.38 9.51
N ASP A 93 -0.99 -15.83 9.38
CA ASP A 93 -0.10 -15.41 8.30
C ASP A 93 -0.53 -15.97 6.93
N ILE A 94 -1.06 -17.20 6.87
CA ILE A 94 -1.66 -17.75 5.64
C ILE A 94 -2.86 -16.89 5.20
N ALA A 95 -3.70 -16.46 6.14
CA ALA A 95 -4.82 -15.58 5.83
C ALA A 95 -4.32 -14.23 5.26
N ARG A 96 -3.24 -13.66 5.83
CA ARG A 96 -2.59 -12.46 5.28
C ARG A 96 -2.06 -12.67 3.87
N HIS A 97 -1.32 -13.76 3.62
CA HIS A 97 -0.84 -14.08 2.26
C HIS A 97 -1.98 -14.19 1.24
N ARG A 98 -3.12 -14.77 1.62
CA ARG A 98 -4.30 -14.85 0.75
C ARG A 98 -4.89 -13.46 0.49
N SER A 99 -5.01 -12.63 1.51
CA SER A 99 -5.52 -11.25 1.40
C SER A 99 -4.59 -10.39 0.54
N ASP A 100 -3.28 -10.41 0.80
CA ASP A 100 -2.26 -9.72 0.01
C ASP A 100 -2.35 -10.14 -1.47
N ASN A 101 -2.48 -11.44 -1.75
CA ASN A 101 -2.64 -11.95 -3.11
C ASN A 101 -3.93 -11.47 -3.78
N GLN A 102 -5.04 -11.37 -3.05
CA GLN A 102 -6.29 -10.85 -3.59
C GLN A 102 -6.15 -9.38 -4.00
N VAL A 103 -5.57 -8.53 -3.14
CA VAL A 103 -5.38 -7.10 -3.42
C VAL A 103 -4.39 -6.90 -4.57
N ASN A 104 -3.22 -7.56 -4.51
CA ASN A 104 -2.18 -7.42 -5.52
C ASN A 104 -2.59 -7.89 -6.92
N ASN A 105 -3.56 -8.80 -7.02
CA ASN A 105 -4.08 -9.31 -8.30
C ASN A 105 -5.40 -8.64 -8.73
N ARG A 106 -5.90 -7.62 -8.02
CA ARG A 106 -7.00 -6.79 -8.55
C ARG A 106 -6.55 -6.14 -9.85
N GLU A 107 -7.49 -5.93 -10.75
CA GLU A 107 -7.24 -5.36 -12.07
C GLU A 107 -7.66 -3.89 -12.12
N THR A 108 -6.99 -3.12 -12.97
CA THR A 108 -7.36 -1.75 -13.33
C THR A 108 -6.92 -1.47 -14.75
N LYS A 109 -7.47 -0.43 -15.38
CA LYS A 109 -7.13 -0.05 -16.75
C LYS A 109 -6.06 1.03 -16.72
N THR A 110 -5.02 0.86 -17.53
CA THR A 110 -3.95 1.84 -17.72
C THR A 110 -3.89 2.30 -19.17
N VAL A 111 -3.51 3.55 -19.40
CA VAL A 111 -3.28 4.07 -20.75
C VAL A 111 -1.86 3.73 -21.18
N VAL A 112 -1.71 2.99 -22.29
CA VAL A 112 -0.42 2.59 -22.85
C VAL A 112 -0.53 2.70 -24.37
N GLU A 113 0.36 3.47 -25.01
CA GLU A 113 0.45 3.58 -26.47
C GLU A 113 -0.91 3.75 -27.17
N ASN A 114 -1.74 4.68 -26.68
CA ASN A 114 -3.06 4.98 -27.27
C ASN A 114 -4.14 3.90 -27.04
N GLU A 115 -3.91 2.93 -26.15
CA GLU A 115 -4.85 1.88 -25.79
C GLU A 115 -5.05 1.77 -24.28
N LEU A 116 -6.21 1.23 -23.88
CA LEU A 116 -6.49 0.87 -22.49
C LEU A 116 -6.11 -0.59 -22.25
N VAL A 117 -5.08 -0.78 -21.44
CA VAL A 117 -4.55 -2.09 -21.10
C VAL A 117 -4.89 -2.43 -19.65
N THR A 118 -5.50 -3.59 -19.44
CA THR A 118 -5.75 -4.11 -18.10
C THR A 118 -4.43 -4.56 -17.45
N ARG A 119 -4.15 -4.05 -16.25
CA ARG A 119 -2.99 -4.43 -15.44
C ARG A 119 -3.42 -4.81 -14.02
N LYS A 120 -2.62 -5.66 -13.39
CA LYS A 120 -2.79 -5.97 -11.97
C LYS A 120 -2.25 -4.84 -11.11
N TRP A 121 -2.84 -4.62 -9.95
CA TRP A 121 -2.46 -3.55 -9.04
C TRP A 121 -0.97 -3.57 -8.70
N LYS A 122 -0.41 -4.75 -8.40
CA LYS A 122 1.02 -4.89 -8.09
C LYS A 122 1.97 -4.46 -9.22
N ASP A 123 1.48 -4.45 -10.46
CA ASP A 123 2.25 -4.17 -11.67
C ASP A 123 2.11 -2.70 -12.12
N ILE A 124 1.28 -1.91 -11.43
CA ILE A 124 1.17 -0.46 -11.62
C ILE A 124 2.44 0.24 -11.12
N LYS A 125 2.91 1.21 -11.91
CA LYS A 125 4.11 2.00 -11.62
C LYS A 125 3.77 3.48 -11.46
N VAL A 126 4.63 4.19 -10.73
CA VAL A 126 4.55 5.65 -10.61
C VAL A 126 4.71 6.28 -11.99
N GLY A 127 3.76 7.14 -12.37
CA GLY A 127 3.68 7.76 -13.70
C GLY A 127 2.71 7.06 -14.66
N ASP A 128 2.23 5.86 -14.34
CA ASP A 128 1.18 5.21 -15.13
C ASP A 128 -0.13 6.02 -15.02
N MET A 129 -0.78 6.26 -16.15
CA MET A 129 -2.14 6.78 -16.16
C MET A 129 -3.16 5.68 -15.92
N VAL A 130 -4.01 5.86 -14.92
CA VAL A 130 -5.02 4.89 -14.52
C VAL A 130 -6.42 5.43 -14.83
N ARG A 131 -7.25 4.61 -15.46
CA ARG A 131 -8.70 4.86 -15.63
C ARG A 131 -9.45 4.04 -14.59
N LEU A 132 -10.21 4.74 -13.75
CA LEU A 132 -11.10 4.14 -12.77
C LEU A 132 -12.55 4.23 -13.25
N GLU A 133 -13.34 3.22 -12.91
CA GLU A 133 -14.79 3.20 -13.15
C GLU A 133 -15.58 3.37 -11.84
N ASN A 134 -16.85 3.74 -11.96
CA ASN A 134 -17.73 3.89 -10.82
C ASN A 134 -17.74 2.63 -9.94
N ASN A 135 -17.66 2.81 -8.63
CA ASN A 135 -17.59 1.76 -7.61
C ASN A 135 -16.28 0.95 -7.57
N GLU A 136 -15.26 1.32 -8.34
CA GLU A 136 -13.92 0.76 -8.21
C GLU A 136 -13.15 1.38 -7.03
N PHE A 137 -12.22 0.61 -6.49
CA PHE A 137 -11.27 1.11 -5.50
C PHE A 137 -10.11 1.79 -6.19
N VAL A 138 -9.64 2.88 -5.60
CA VAL A 138 -8.44 3.60 -6.03
C VAL A 138 -7.21 2.73 -5.77
N THR A 139 -6.41 2.51 -6.81
CA THR A 139 -5.33 1.50 -6.85
C THR A 139 -4.05 1.92 -6.12
N ALA A 140 -3.76 3.21 -6.10
CA ALA A 140 -2.63 3.86 -5.45
C ALA A 140 -3.01 5.32 -5.14
N ASP A 141 -2.14 6.09 -4.49
CA ASP A 141 -2.39 7.53 -4.39
C ASP A 141 -2.24 8.17 -5.79
N ILE A 142 -3.33 8.72 -6.34
CA ILE A 142 -3.38 9.24 -7.70
C ILE A 142 -3.79 10.71 -7.73
N VAL A 143 -3.22 11.47 -8.67
CA VAL A 143 -3.66 12.82 -8.99
C VAL A 143 -4.81 12.74 -9.99
N LEU A 144 -5.90 13.43 -9.71
CA LEU A 144 -7.08 13.49 -10.56
C LEU A 144 -6.82 14.41 -11.76
N ILE A 145 -6.83 13.83 -12.97
CA ILE A 145 -6.56 14.56 -14.22
C ILE A 145 -7.87 15.02 -14.88
N SER A 146 -8.82 14.11 -15.06
CA SER A 146 -10.12 14.41 -15.68
C SER A 146 -11.17 13.46 -15.10
N THR A 147 -12.44 13.77 -15.36
CA THR A 147 -13.61 13.03 -14.89
C THR A 147 -14.76 13.25 -15.86
N SER A 148 -15.69 12.30 -15.91
CA SER A 148 -16.92 12.30 -16.71
C SER A 148 -17.95 13.33 -16.21
N GLU A 149 -17.85 13.76 -14.96
CA GLU A 149 -18.84 14.63 -14.34
C GLU A 149 -18.59 16.13 -14.61
N PRO A 150 -19.66 16.96 -14.63
CA PRO A 150 -19.52 18.40 -14.80
C PRO A 150 -18.63 19.05 -13.74
N ASN A 151 -18.00 20.18 -14.11
CA ASN A 151 -17.08 20.93 -13.25
C ASN A 151 -15.86 20.13 -12.77
N SER A 152 -15.53 19.04 -13.46
CA SER A 152 -14.40 18.19 -13.14
C SER A 152 -14.47 17.59 -11.72
N LEU A 153 -15.68 17.29 -11.23
CA LEU A 153 -15.86 16.70 -9.91
C LEU A 153 -15.80 15.17 -9.94
N CYS A 154 -15.38 14.57 -8.85
CA CYS A 154 -15.66 13.17 -8.57
C CYS A 154 -15.96 12.98 -7.10
N TYR A 155 -16.61 11.87 -6.75
CA TYR A 155 -16.93 11.58 -5.35
C TYR A 155 -16.22 10.32 -4.89
N ILE A 156 -15.64 10.38 -3.70
CA ILE A 156 -15.00 9.24 -3.06
C ILE A 156 -15.67 8.92 -1.73
N GLU A 157 -15.77 7.63 -1.44
CA GLU A 157 -16.16 7.10 -0.14
C GLU A 157 -14.89 6.71 0.63
N THR A 158 -14.78 7.19 1.88
CA THR A 158 -13.60 6.98 2.74
C THR A 158 -13.84 6.00 3.89
N ALA A 159 -14.94 5.25 3.85
CA ALA A 159 -15.36 4.34 4.92
C ALA A 159 -14.26 3.34 5.38
N GLU A 160 -13.32 2.99 4.50
CA GLU A 160 -12.18 2.13 4.83
C GLU A 160 -11.14 2.79 5.76
N PHE A 161 -11.05 4.13 5.79
CA PHE A 161 -10.06 4.89 6.59
C PHE A 161 -10.63 5.39 7.92
N ASP A 162 -11.78 6.04 7.86
CA ASP A 162 -12.36 6.81 8.96
C ASP A 162 -13.74 6.29 9.39
N GLY A 163 -14.30 5.30 8.67
CA GLY A 163 -15.65 4.80 8.90
C GLY A 163 -16.75 5.78 8.48
N GLU A 164 -16.39 6.90 7.83
CA GLU A 164 -17.37 7.86 7.33
C GLU A 164 -18.02 7.33 6.04
N THR A 165 -19.34 7.24 6.03
CA THR A 165 -20.13 6.83 4.86
C THR A 165 -20.46 7.99 3.94
N ASN A 166 -20.04 9.20 4.30
CA ASN A 166 -20.30 10.40 3.52
C ASN A 166 -19.37 10.45 2.31
N LEU A 167 -19.91 10.88 1.18
CA LEU A 167 -19.12 11.11 -0.01
C LEU A 167 -18.34 12.42 0.13
N LYS A 168 -17.03 12.37 -0.15
CA LYS A 168 -16.15 13.53 -0.23
C LYS A 168 -15.98 13.89 -1.70
N ALA A 169 -16.26 15.16 -2.04
CA ALA A 169 -16.05 15.67 -3.38
C ALA A 169 -14.56 15.97 -3.59
N ARG A 170 -14.05 15.60 -4.75
CA ARG A 170 -12.71 15.91 -5.26
C ARG A 170 -12.85 16.58 -6.62
N GLN A 171 -11.87 17.37 -7.01
CA GLN A 171 -11.96 18.16 -8.23
C GLN A 171 -10.65 18.09 -9.02
N ALA A 172 -10.73 17.80 -10.31
CA ALA A 172 -9.59 17.87 -11.21
C ALA A 172 -9.25 19.35 -11.50
N LEU A 173 -8.07 19.59 -12.09
CA LEU A 173 -7.73 20.93 -12.57
C LEU A 173 -8.62 21.28 -13.77
N GLU A 174 -9.11 22.52 -13.82
CA GLU A 174 -9.96 23.00 -14.93
C GLU A 174 -9.23 22.90 -16.27
N GLU A 175 -7.91 23.11 -16.26
CA GLU A 175 -7.07 23.04 -17.46
C GLU A 175 -7.07 21.63 -18.08
N THR A 176 -7.12 20.58 -17.26
CA THR A 176 -7.04 19.18 -17.72
C THR A 176 -8.42 18.56 -17.97
N CYS A 177 -9.50 19.28 -17.65
CA CYS A 177 -10.88 18.80 -17.82
C CYS A 177 -11.17 18.30 -19.23
N ALA A 178 -10.68 18.99 -20.26
CA ALA A 178 -10.98 18.68 -21.67
C ALA A 178 -10.40 17.35 -22.17
N LEU A 179 -9.55 16.67 -21.38
CA LEU A 179 -8.96 15.38 -21.75
C LEU A 179 -9.99 14.24 -21.67
N GLU A 180 -10.91 14.29 -20.71
CA GLU A 180 -11.97 13.28 -20.48
C GLU A 180 -11.54 11.83 -20.81
N ASP A 181 -12.25 11.16 -21.72
CA ASP A 181 -11.94 9.79 -22.22
C ASP A 181 -11.18 9.81 -23.57
N HIS A 182 -10.55 10.93 -23.92
CA HIS A 182 -9.73 11.04 -25.14
C HIS A 182 -8.37 10.39 -24.93
N ILE A 183 -8.31 9.06 -25.08
CA ILE A 183 -7.11 8.22 -24.91
C ILE A 183 -5.92 8.76 -25.71
N ASP A 184 -6.15 9.31 -26.90
CA ASP A 184 -5.11 9.90 -27.74
C ASP A 184 -4.44 11.12 -27.08
N GLN A 185 -5.23 11.95 -26.41
CA GLN A 185 -4.71 13.12 -25.70
C GLN A 185 -4.03 12.72 -24.40
N LEU A 186 -4.59 11.73 -23.69
CA LEU A 186 -4.02 11.17 -22.46
C LEU A 186 -2.66 10.49 -22.74
N SER A 187 -2.53 9.76 -23.85
CA SER A 187 -1.28 9.10 -24.21
C SER A 187 -0.16 10.09 -24.52
N ASN A 188 -0.51 11.25 -25.10
CA ASN A 188 0.42 12.34 -25.41
C ASN A 188 0.50 13.38 -24.27
N PHE A 189 -0.04 13.09 -23.09
CA PHE A 189 -0.07 14.01 -21.97
C PHE A 189 1.29 14.04 -21.26
N ASP A 190 2.18 14.86 -21.80
CA ASP A 190 3.50 15.16 -21.26
C ASP A 190 3.38 16.15 -20.09
N VAL A 191 3.47 15.64 -18.86
CA VAL A 191 3.29 16.39 -17.62
C VAL A 191 4.26 15.95 -16.55
N GLY A 192 4.96 16.93 -15.99
CA GLY A 192 5.80 16.79 -14.80
C GLY A 192 5.04 17.22 -13.55
N ILE A 193 5.06 16.40 -12.50
CA ILE A 193 4.46 16.71 -11.20
C ILE A 193 5.56 16.76 -10.15
N GLU A 194 5.73 17.92 -9.53
CA GLU A 194 6.60 18.12 -8.38
C GLU A 194 5.76 18.08 -7.10
N TYR A 195 6.09 17.23 -6.13
CA TYR A 195 5.26 17.04 -4.93
C TYR A 195 6.10 16.83 -3.67
N GLU A 196 5.45 17.01 -2.51
CA GLU A 196 6.07 16.79 -1.20
C GLU A 196 6.45 15.32 -0.95
N SER A 197 7.29 15.07 0.05
CA SER A 197 7.60 13.69 0.45
C SER A 197 6.36 13.02 1.08
N PRO A 198 6.17 11.69 0.88
CA PRO A 198 5.06 10.96 1.49
C PRO A 198 5.00 11.20 3.01
N ASN A 199 3.79 11.45 3.51
CA ASN A 199 3.54 11.73 4.92
C ASN A 199 2.22 11.09 5.36
N ASN A 200 1.98 11.03 6.67
CA ASN A 200 0.82 10.32 7.24
C ASN A 200 -0.41 11.23 7.46
N ASN A 201 -0.42 12.45 6.91
CA ASN A 201 -1.54 13.37 7.06
C ASN A 201 -2.49 13.26 5.86
N LEU A 202 -3.65 12.62 6.07
CA LEU A 202 -4.66 12.38 5.02
C LEU A 202 -5.37 13.65 4.52
N GLU A 203 -5.21 14.77 5.23
CA GLU A 203 -5.82 16.05 4.89
C GLU A 203 -4.87 16.99 4.16
N ARG A 204 -3.59 16.62 4.04
CA ARG A 204 -2.56 17.47 3.46
C ARG A 204 -1.88 16.80 2.27
N PHE A 205 -1.96 17.50 1.15
CA PHE A 205 -1.13 17.25 -0.01
C PHE A 205 -0.74 18.60 -0.63
N GLU A 206 0.54 18.77 -0.93
CA GLU A 206 1.10 19.91 -1.64
C GLU A 206 1.94 19.44 -2.82
N GLY A 207 1.55 19.88 -4.02
CA GLY A 207 2.30 19.63 -5.24
C GLY A 207 2.04 20.69 -6.30
N ASN A 208 2.73 20.56 -7.42
CA ASN A 208 2.61 21.42 -8.59
C ASN A 208 2.64 20.55 -9.84
N LEU A 209 1.65 20.72 -10.70
CA LEU A 209 1.56 20.10 -12.02
C LEU A 209 2.07 21.08 -13.07
N THR A 210 3.08 20.69 -13.84
CA THR A 210 3.61 21.51 -14.94
C THR A 210 3.13 20.95 -16.27
N TRP A 211 2.31 21.72 -16.99
CA TRP A 211 1.77 21.33 -18.29
C TRP A 211 1.73 22.52 -19.24
N LYS A 212 2.17 22.32 -20.49
CA LYS A 212 2.21 23.36 -21.53
C LYS A 212 2.87 24.67 -21.07
N GLY A 213 3.94 24.56 -20.27
CA GLY A 213 4.68 25.70 -19.73
C GLY A 213 3.98 26.47 -18.61
N LYS A 214 2.84 25.98 -18.11
CA LYS A 214 2.14 26.52 -16.93
C LYS A 214 2.31 25.59 -15.75
N THR A 215 2.51 26.18 -14.56
CA THR A 215 2.57 25.46 -13.30
C THR A 215 1.27 25.68 -12.53
N LEU A 216 0.56 24.60 -12.23
CA LEU A 216 -0.75 24.57 -11.58
C LEU A 216 -0.61 23.95 -10.19
N PRO A 217 -1.10 24.62 -9.12
CA PRO A 217 -0.97 24.08 -7.77
C PRO A 217 -1.92 22.89 -7.57
N LEU A 218 -1.39 21.80 -7.02
CA LEU A 218 -2.16 20.65 -6.57
C LEU A 218 -2.31 20.67 -5.06
N LYS A 219 -3.52 20.39 -4.59
CA LYS A 219 -3.90 20.28 -3.19
C LYS A 219 -4.55 18.92 -2.92
N ASN A 220 -4.92 18.67 -1.66
CA ASN A 220 -5.61 17.45 -1.26
C ASN A 220 -6.89 17.16 -2.06
N ASP A 221 -7.58 18.21 -2.52
CA ASP A 221 -8.81 18.06 -3.32
C ASP A 221 -8.57 17.52 -4.73
N ASN A 222 -7.33 17.54 -5.20
CA ASN A 222 -6.93 17.02 -6.50
C ASN A 222 -6.37 15.58 -6.43
N VAL A 223 -6.40 14.93 -5.27
CA VAL A 223 -5.79 13.61 -5.05
C VAL A 223 -6.82 12.62 -4.52
N LEU A 224 -6.78 11.40 -5.06
CA LEU A 224 -7.53 10.25 -4.55
C LEU A 224 -6.54 9.30 -3.86
N LEU A 225 -6.84 8.91 -2.63
CA LEU A 225 -5.96 8.06 -1.83
C LEU A 225 -6.24 6.59 -2.11
N HIS A 226 -5.19 5.76 -2.11
CA HIS A 226 -5.29 4.31 -2.20
C HIS A 226 -6.35 3.79 -1.22
N GLY A 227 -7.22 2.88 -1.66
CA GLY A 227 -8.24 2.24 -0.82
C GLY A 227 -9.53 3.05 -0.63
N THR A 228 -9.59 4.30 -1.10
CA THR A 228 -10.87 5.01 -1.25
C THR A 228 -11.66 4.41 -2.40
N ARG A 229 -12.98 4.57 -2.40
CA ARG A 229 -13.85 4.02 -3.45
C ARG A 229 -14.48 5.14 -4.26
N LEU A 230 -14.31 5.10 -5.58
CA LEU A 230 -14.96 6.04 -6.48
C LEU A 230 -16.47 5.77 -6.49
N ARG A 231 -17.29 6.82 -6.43
CA ARG A 231 -18.75 6.73 -6.39
C ARG A 231 -19.35 7.84 -7.24
N ASN A 232 -20.50 7.57 -7.86
CA ASN A 232 -21.31 8.56 -8.58
C ASN A 232 -20.48 9.42 -9.56
N THR A 233 -19.60 8.76 -10.33
CA THR A 233 -18.71 9.37 -11.31
C THR A 233 -18.50 8.39 -12.45
#